data_AF-A0A757G5X5-F1
#
_entry.id   AF-A0A757G5X5-F1
#
_cell.length_a   1.000
_cell.length_b   1.000
_cell.length_c   1.000
_cell.angle_alpha   90.00
_cell.angle_beta   90.00
_cell.angle_gamma   90.00
#
_symmetry.space_group_name_H-M   'P 1'
#
loop_
_entity.id
_entity.type
_entity.pdbx_description
1 polymer ?
#
loop_
_entity_poly.entity_id
_entity_poly.type
_entity_poly.pdbx_seq_one_letter_code
_entity_poly.pdbx_strand_id
1 'polypeptide(L)'
;GVIKNEHQVFKWDGKPRAMKQWERDLTLRGAIQVSAVPVFQQIAREVGEVRMQKYLKKFSYGNQNISGGIDKFWLEGQLRISAVNQVEFLESLYLNKLSASKENQLIVKEALVTEAAPEYLVHSKTGFSGVGTESNPGVAWWVGWVEKETEVYFFAFNMDIDNESKLPLRKSIPTKIMESEGIIGG
;
A
#
# COMPACT_ATOMS: atom_id res chain seq x y z
N GLY A 1 14.91 -11.43 -5.62
CA GLY A 1 13.92 -11.44 -4.51
C GLY A 1 13.18 -12.76 -4.54
N VAL A 2 12.01 -12.87 -3.90
CA VAL A 2 11.10 -14.01 -4.13
C VAL A 2 10.27 -13.84 -5.41
N ILE A 3 10.12 -12.60 -5.85
CA ILE A 3 9.59 -12.23 -7.17
C ILE A 3 10.75 -12.14 -8.15
N LYS A 4 10.61 -12.77 -9.33
CA LYS A 4 11.60 -12.80 -10.41
C LYS A 4 11.73 -11.44 -11.10
N ASN A 5 10.59 -10.87 -11.51
CA ASN A 5 10.44 -9.56 -12.15
C ASN A 5 8.96 -9.14 -12.12
N GLU A 6 8.65 -7.96 -12.64
CA GLU A 6 7.31 -7.37 -12.74
C GLU A 6 6.33 -8.19 -13.59
N HIS A 7 6.84 -9.05 -14.49
CA HIS A 7 6.05 -9.91 -15.38
C HIS A 7 5.72 -11.28 -14.77
N GLN A 8 6.24 -11.59 -13.58
CA GLN A 8 5.86 -12.82 -12.88
C GLN A 8 4.35 -12.87 -12.67
N VAL A 9 3.75 -13.99 -13.07
CA VAL A 9 2.33 -14.26 -12.89
C VAL A 9 2.10 -15.11 -11.65
N PHE A 10 1.26 -14.62 -10.75
CA PHE A 10 0.71 -15.37 -9.62
C PHE A 10 -0.58 -16.06 -10.09
N LYS A 11 -0.52 -17.39 -10.20
CA LYS A 11 -1.61 -18.19 -10.73
C LYS A 11 -2.78 -18.27 -9.76
N TRP A 12 -3.99 -18.11 -10.27
CA TRP A 12 -5.19 -18.42 -9.51
C TRP A 12 -5.39 -19.93 -9.44
N ASP A 13 -5.78 -20.41 -8.26
CA ASP A 13 -5.98 -21.82 -7.94
C ASP A 13 -7.39 -22.34 -8.31
N GLY A 14 -8.19 -21.53 -9.01
CA GLY A 14 -9.56 -21.88 -9.42
C GLY A 14 -10.60 -21.86 -8.29
N LYS A 15 -10.19 -21.55 -7.06
CA LYS A 15 -11.08 -21.55 -5.89
C LYS A 15 -11.77 -20.19 -5.72
N PRO A 16 -13.04 -20.17 -5.27
CA PRO A 16 -13.73 -18.93 -4.91
C PRO A 16 -12.96 -18.12 -3.86
N ARG A 17 -13.00 -16.78 -3.98
CA ARG A 17 -12.33 -15.84 -3.06
C ARG A 17 -13.32 -14.80 -2.53
N ALA A 18 -12.93 -14.11 -1.46
CA ALA A 18 -13.75 -13.06 -0.84
C ALA A 18 -14.10 -11.91 -1.81
N MET A 19 -13.25 -11.65 -2.82
CA MET A 19 -13.52 -10.67 -3.86
C MET A 19 -13.35 -11.30 -5.25
N LYS A 20 -14.33 -11.10 -6.13
CA LYS A 20 -14.30 -11.62 -7.50
C LYS A 20 -13.11 -11.12 -8.32
N GLN A 21 -12.66 -9.88 -8.08
CA GLN A 21 -11.47 -9.33 -8.74
C GLN A 21 -10.15 -10.08 -8.42
N TRP A 22 -10.15 -10.96 -7.41
CA TRP A 22 -9.02 -11.82 -7.06
C TRP A 22 -9.06 -13.20 -7.75
N GLU A 23 -10.17 -13.57 -8.39
CA GLU A 23 -10.37 -14.88 -9.05
C GLU A 23 -9.80 -14.88 -10.48
N ARG A 24 -8.53 -14.51 -10.61
CA ARG A 24 -7.78 -14.49 -11.87
C ARG A 24 -6.27 -14.50 -11.62
N ASP A 25 -5.52 -14.86 -12.65
CA ASP A 25 -4.07 -14.68 -12.68
C ASP A 25 -3.72 -13.20 -12.55
N LEU A 26 -2.71 -12.88 -11.75
CA LEU A 26 -2.30 -11.50 -11.48
C LEU A 26 -0.78 -11.34 -11.61
N THR A 27 -0.35 -10.22 -12.19
CA THR A 27 1.03 -9.72 -12.03
C THR A 27 1.15 -8.95 -10.71
N LEU A 28 2.36 -8.52 -10.33
CA LEU A 28 2.54 -7.66 -9.16
C LEU A 28 1.69 -6.38 -9.25
N ARG A 29 1.73 -5.69 -10.40
CA ARG A 29 0.91 -4.49 -10.65
C ARG A 29 -0.58 -4.78 -10.50
N GLY A 30 -1.06 -5.85 -11.13
CA GLY A 30 -2.46 -6.25 -11.02
C GLY A 30 -2.88 -6.55 -9.59
N ALA A 31 -2.04 -7.26 -8.83
CA ALA A 31 -2.28 -7.58 -7.42
C ALA A 31 -2.32 -6.33 -6.52
N ILE A 32 -1.43 -5.36 -6.74
CA ILE A 32 -1.45 -4.07 -6.03
C ILE A 32 -2.75 -3.31 -6.34
N GLN A 33 -3.13 -3.18 -7.62
CA GLN A 33 -4.31 -2.44 -8.05
C GLN A 33 -5.61 -2.97 -7.43
N VAL A 34 -5.78 -4.30 -7.39
CA VAL A 34 -6.98 -4.93 -6.82
C VAL A 34 -6.86 -5.32 -5.35
N SER A 35 -5.77 -4.93 -4.69
CA SER A 35 -5.47 -5.27 -3.29
C SER A 35 -5.61 -6.78 -3.00
N ALA A 36 -5.02 -7.62 -3.85
CA ALA A 36 -5.16 -9.08 -3.79
C ALA A 36 -4.43 -9.69 -2.58
N VAL A 37 -5.10 -9.73 -1.43
CA VAL A 37 -4.55 -10.29 -0.18
C VAL A 37 -3.92 -11.67 -0.38
N PRO A 38 -4.55 -12.65 -1.08
CA PRO A 38 -3.96 -13.99 -1.24
C PRO A 38 -2.58 -13.99 -1.94
N VAL A 39 -2.34 -13.07 -2.88
CA VAL A 39 -1.05 -12.96 -3.57
C VAL A 39 0.02 -12.45 -2.61
N PHE A 40 -0.26 -11.41 -1.83
CA PHE A 40 0.69 -10.89 -0.84
C PHE A 40 0.94 -11.86 0.32
N GLN A 41 -0.06 -12.66 0.69
CA GLN A 41 0.12 -13.75 1.65
C GLN A 41 1.06 -14.84 1.12
N GLN A 42 0.94 -15.22 -0.16
CA GLN A 42 1.89 -16.13 -0.79
C GLN A 42 3.32 -15.55 -0.77
N ILE A 43 3.48 -14.30 -1.21
CA ILE A 43 4.78 -13.62 -1.21
C ILE A 43 5.37 -13.58 0.22
N ALA A 44 4.56 -13.25 1.23
CA ALA A 44 5.04 -13.17 2.61
C ALA A 44 5.53 -14.52 3.13
N ARG A 45 4.81 -15.61 2.84
CA ARG A 45 5.26 -16.99 3.18
C ARG A 45 6.57 -17.34 2.49
N GLU A 46 6.72 -17.00 1.21
CA GLU A 46 7.97 -17.23 0.48
C GLU A 46 9.12 -16.39 1.04
N VAL A 47 8.88 -15.14 1.47
CA VAL A 47 9.88 -14.30 2.14
C VAL A 47 10.30 -14.92 3.48
N GLY A 48 9.34 -15.36 4.29
CA GLY A 48 9.57 -15.94 5.61
C GLY A 48 9.91 -14.90 6.70
N GLU A 49 9.70 -15.27 7.96
CA GLU A 49 9.77 -14.37 9.12
C GLU A 49 11.13 -13.70 9.29
N VAL A 50 12.21 -14.48 9.18
CA VAL A 50 13.59 -13.98 9.40
C VAL A 50 13.92 -12.84 8.42
N ARG A 51 13.59 -13.00 7.14
CA ARG A 51 13.86 -11.96 6.13
C ARG A 51 12.89 -10.81 6.28
N MET A 52 11.61 -11.06 6.56
CA MET A 52 10.62 -10.01 6.78
C MET A 52 11.03 -9.09 7.93
N GLN A 53 11.36 -9.64 9.10
CA GLN A 53 11.80 -8.88 10.27
C GLN A 53 13.05 -8.05 9.97
N LYS A 54 14.02 -8.63 9.23
CA LYS A 54 15.25 -7.94 8.82
C LYS A 54 14.95 -6.73 7.95
N TYR A 55 14.04 -6.84 6.98
CA TYR A 55 13.71 -5.74 6.08
C TYR A 55 12.87 -4.66 6.77
N LEU A 56 11.90 -5.02 7.62
CA LEU A 56 11.16 -4.02 8.41
C LEU A 56 12.09 -3.18 9.31
N LYS A 57 13.09 -3.82 9.92
CA LYS A 57 14.16 -3.12 10.67
C LYS A 57 14.97 -2.19 9.77
N LYS A 58 15.41 -2.67 8.61
CA LYS A 58 16.18 -1.85 7.64
C LYS A 58 15.40 -0.68 7.06
N PHE A 59 14.09 -0.79 6.98
CA PHE A 59 13.20 0.26 6.49
C PHE A 59 12.67 1.15 7.60
N SER A 60 13.05 0.91 8.87
CA SER A 60 12.50 1.61 10.03
C SER A 60 10.96 1.65 10.03
N TYR A 61 10.33 0.55 9.60
CA TYR A 61 8.90 0.55 9.27
C TYR A 61 8.02 0.44 10.53
N GLY A 62 7.61 1.59 11.07
CA GLY A 62 6.73 1.67 12.23
C GLY A 62 7.30 0.95 13.46
N ASN A 63 6.47 0.19 14.17
CA ASN A 63 6.89 -0.62 15.32
C ASN A 63 7.56 -1.96 14.94
N GLN A 64 7.65 -2.29 13.65
CA GLN A 64 8.35 -3.45 13.10
C GLN A 64 7.90 -4.81 13.69
N ASN A 65 6.69 -4.87 14.25
CA ASN A 65 6.17 -6.05 14.94
C ASN A 65 5.48 -7.01 13.97
N ILE A 66 6.06 -8.18 13.73
CA ILE A 66 5.48 -9.24 12.88
C ILE A 66 4.76 -10.35 13.63
N SER A 67 4.51 -10.17 14.93
CA SER A 67 3.69 -11.11 15.70
C SER A 67 2.28 -11.21 15.10
N GLY A 68 1.68 -12.40 15.16
CA GLY A 68 0.39 -12.72 14.52
C GLY A 68 0.48 -13.60 13.27
N GLY A 69 1.69 -13.95 12.83
CA GLY A 69 1.94 -14.89 11.73
C GLY A 69 2.39 -14.21 10.45
N ILE A 70 3.32 -14.84 9.73
CA ILE A 70 4.04 -14.25 8.60
C ILE A 70 3.15 -13.75 7.47
N ASP A 71 1.94 -14.27 7.29
CA ASP A 71 1.00 -13.87 6.24
C ASP A 71 -0.25 -13.17 6.78
N LYS A 72 -0.22 -12.73 8.05
CA LYS A 72 -1.34 -12.03 8.70
C LYS A 72 -0.93 -10.81 9.53
N PHE A 73 0.36 -10.66 9.84
CA PHE A 73 0.84 -9.66 10.80
C PHE A 73 0.47 -8.20 10.46
N TRP A 74 0.25 -7.87 9.18
CA TRP A 74 -0.17 -6.54 8.72
C TRP A 74 -1.69 -6.36 8.60
N LEU A 75 -2.47 -7.45 8.70
CA LEU A 75 -3.94 -7.43 8.61
C LEU A 75 -4.56 -7.44 10.00
N GLU A 76 -4.15 -8.41 10.82
CA GLU A 76 -4.76 -8.73 12.11
C GLU A 76 -3.72 -8.78 13.24
N GLY A 77 -2.43 -8.68 12.90
CA GLY A 77 -1.34 -8.70 13.85
C GLY A 77 -1.08 -7.36 14.53
N GLN A 78 0.13 -7.23 15.07
CA GLN A 78 0.52 -6.10 15.92
C GLN A 78 1.41 -5.08 15.21
N LEU A 79 1.57 -5.17 13.88
CA LEU A 79 2.27 -4.14 13.12
C LEU A 79 1.48 -2.82 13.19
N ARG A 80 2.15 -1.75 13.58
CA ARG A 80 1.58 -0.39 13.63
C ARG A 80 2.56 0.60 13.00
N ILE A 81 2.04 1.56 12.26
CA ILE A 81 2.81 2.64 11.62
C ILE A 81 1.97 3.91 11.65
N SER A 82 2.62 5.05 11.90
CA SER A 82 1.97 6.37 11.89
C SER A 82 1.91 6.96 10.48
N ALA A 83 1.09 8.00 10.27
CA ALA A 83 1.04 8.72 9.00
C ALA A 83 2.39 9.38 8.66
N VAL A 84 3.09 9.91 9.66
CA VAL A 84 4.43 10.49 9.48
C VAL A 84 5.42 9.41 9.02
N ASN A 85 5.43 8.24 9.66
CA ASN A 85 6.32 7.15 9.23
C ASN A 85 5.96 6.61 7.84
N GLN A 86 4.69 6.66 7.42
CA GLN A 86 4.30 6.35 6.04
C GLN A 86 4.94 7.33 5.06
N VAL A 87 4.89 8.63 5.36
CA VAL A 87 5.53 9.66 4.52
C VAL A 87 7.05 9.47 4.44
N GLU A 88 7.72 9.25 5.58
CA GLU A 88 9.18 9.00 5.63
C GLU A 88 9.59 7.76 4.79
N PHE A 89 8.79 6.70 4.86
CA PHE A 89 9.01 5.49 4.07
C PHE A 89 8.80 5.74 2.57
N LEU A 90 7.74 6.46 2.20
CA LEU A 90 7.42 6.78 0.82
C LEU A 90 8.45 7.73 0.20
N GLU A 91 8.93 8.72 0.95
CA GLU A 91 10.01 9.60 0.51
C GLU A 91 11.30 8.79 0.25
N SER A 92 11.63 7.87 1.16
CA SER A 92 12.77 6.97 0.98
C SER A 92 12.61 6.08 -0.25
N LEU A 93 11.41 5.58 -0.53
CA LEU A 93 11.11 4.81 -1.74
C LEU A 93 11.25 5.67 -3.00
N TYR A 94 10.68 6.88 -3.00
CA TYR A 94 10.74 7.82 -4.10
C TYR A 94 12.19 8.13 -4.50
N LEU A 95 13.02 8.48 -3.52
CA LEU A 95 14.44 8.81 -3.68
C LEU A 95 15.35 7.58 -3.90
N ASN A 96 14.79 6.37 -3.95
CA ASN A 96 15.50 5.10 -4.05
C ASN A 96 16.49 4.82 -2.90
N LYS A 97 16.22 5.36 -1.70
CA LYS A 97 17.08 5.27 -0.50
C LYS A 97 16.80 4.07 0.38
N LEU A 98 15.75 3.29 0.11
CA LEU A 98 15.50 2.07 0.87
C LEU A 98 16.66 1.08 0.71
N SER A 99 16.89 0.27 1.74
CA SER A 99 17.91 -0.81 1.74
C SER A 99 17.52 -2.01 0.83
N ALA A 100 17.16 -1.74 -0.41
CA ALA A 100 16.82 -2.66 -1.48
C ALA A 100 17.41 -2.16 -2.82
N SER A 101 17.53 -3.03 -3.82
CA SER A 101 18.05 -2.62 -5.14
C SER A 101 17.19 -1.52 -5.77
N LYS A 102 17.82 -0.57 -6.46
CA LYS A 102 17.13 0.49 -7.22
C LYS A 102 16.08 -0.08 -8.19
N GLU A 103 16.40 -1.16 -8.89
CA GLU A 103 15.48 -1.85 -9.82
C GLU A 103 14.16 -2.25 -9.15
N ASN A 104 14.20 -2.99 -8.05
CA ASN A 104 12.99 -3.35 -7.29
C ASN A 104 12.20 -2.13 -6.80
N GLN A 105 12.87 -1.05 -6.41
CA GLN A 105 12.18 0.17 -6.00
C GLN A 105 11.45 0.82 -7.19
N LEU A 106 12.05 0.86 -8.39
CA LEU A 106 11.40 1.34 -9.61
C LEU A 106 10.18 0.49 -9.98
N ILE A 107 10.29 -0.85 -9.90
CA ILE A 107 9.17 -1.78 -10.17
C ILE A 107 7.98 -1.49 -9.23
N VAL A 108 8.26 -1.28 -7.94
CA VAL A 108 7.21 -0.96 -6.96
C VAL A 108 6.57 0.39 -7.24
N LYS A 109 7.38 1.42 -7.57
CA LYS A 109 6.85 2.75 -7.92
C LYS A 109 5.92 2.70 -9.12
N GLU A 110 6.32 2.01 -10.19
CA GLU A 110 5.47 1.81 -11.38
C GLU A 110 4.16 1.10 -11.05
N ALA A 111 4.23 0.08 -10.18
CA ALA A 111 3.04 -0.64 -9.76
C ALA A 111 2.09 0.16 -8.87
N LEU A 112 2.57 1.26 -8.27
CA LEU A 112 1.79 2.19 -7.45
C LEU A 112 1.11 3.30 -8.25
N VAL A 113 1.39 3.47 -9.55
CA VAL A 113 0.69 4.46 -10.39
C VAL A 113 -0.80 4.15 -10.41
N THR A 114 -1.60 5.05 -9.84
CA THR A 114 -3.06 4.93 -9.75
C THR A 114 -3.82 5.92 -10.61
N GLU A 115 -3.19 7.02 -10.98
CA GLU A 115 -3.78 8.07 -11.80
C GLU A 115 -2.67 8.80 -12.56
N ALA A 116 -2.92 9.11 -13.83
CA ALA A 116 -2.02 9.87 -14.68
C ALA A 116 -2.85 10.90 -15.45
N ALA A 117 -2.65 12.17 -15.13
CA ALA A 117 -3.21 13.31 -15.81
C ALA A 117 -2.09 14.03 -16.59
N PRO A 118 -2.42 14.95 -17.53
CA PRO A 118 -1.38 15.74 -18.22
C PRO A 118 -0.48 16.54 -17.28
N GLU A 119 -1.03 17.03 -16.17
CA GLU A 119 -0.36 17.95 -15.23
C GLU A 119 0.29 17.23 -14.03
N TYR A 120 -0.18 16.02 -13.70
CA TYR A 120 0.28 15.31 -12.50
C TYR A 120 0.15 13.78 -12.60
N LEU A 121 0.96 13.10 -11.79
CA LEU A 121 0.98 11.65 -11.65
C LEU A 121 0.77 11.27 -10.18
N VAL A 122 -0.17 10.37 -9.90
CA VAL A 122 -0.45 9.91 -8.53
C VAL A 122 0.02 8.47 -8.36
N HIS A 123 0.97 8.29 -7.44
CA HIS A 123 1.37 6.98 -6.94
C HIS A 123 0.71 6.76 -5.59
N SER A 124 -0.13 5.74 -5.44
CA SER A 124 -0.82 5.55 -4.18
C SER A 124 -1.26 4.13 -3.88
N LYS A 125 -1.58 3.91 -2.61
CA LYS A 125 -2.21 2.68 -2.13
C LYS A 125 -3.27 2.97 -1.08
N THR A 126 -4.41 2.28 -1.22
CA THR A 126 -5.45 2.24 -0.18
C THR A 126 -5.18 1.14 0.84
N GLY A 127 -5.60 1.36 2.09
CA GLY A 127 -5.63 0.34 3.14
C GLY A 127 -7.00 0.33 3.83
N PHE A 128 -7.39 -0.81 4.37
CA PHE A 128 -8.62 -0.96 5.13
C PHE A 128 -8.50 -2.16 6.07
N SER A 129 -8.67 -1.93 7.38
CA SER A 129 -8.57 -2.98 8.40
C SER A 129 -9.93 -3.61 8.75
N GLY A 130 -10.98 -3.36 7.96
CA GLY A 130 -12.36 -3.76 8.27
C GLY A 130 -13.16 -2.65 8.97
N VAL A 131 -14.47 -2.86 9.10
CA VAL A 131 -15.37 -1.97 9.84
C VAL A 131 -15.33 -2.35 11.32
N GLY A 132 -15.09 -1.37 12.19
CA GLY A 132 -15.15 -1.55 13.63
C GLY A 132 -16.48 -1.09 14.22
N THR A 133 -16.49 -0.82 15.53
CA THR A 133 -17.60 -0.15 16.22
C THR A 133 -17.26 1.31 16.46
N GLU A 134 -18.23 2.13 16.87
CA GLU A 134 -17.97 3.53 17.26
C GLU A 134 -16.91 3.63 18.38
N SER A 135 -16.93 2.69 19.33
CA SER A 135 -15.97 2.61 20.45
C SER A 135 -14.64 1.94 20.11
N ASN A 136 -14.55 1.23 18.98
CA ASN A 136 -13.35 0.55 18.52
C ASN A 136 -13.38 0.48 16.99
N PRO A 137 -13.15 1.62 16.31
CA PRO A 137 -13.30 1.71 14.87
C PRO A 137 -12.19 0.93 14.17
N GLY A 138 -12.48 0.48 12.95
CA GLY A 138 -11.43 0.08 12.02
C GLY A 138 -10.74 1.32 11.46
N VAL A 139 -9.70 1.12 10.65
CA VAL A 139 -8.94 2.22 10.05
C VAL A 139 -8.88 2.04 8.53
N ALA A 140 -9.20 3.11 7.80
CA ALA A 140 -8.93 3.21 6.38
C ALA A 140 -7.73 4.12 6.12
N TRP A 141 -6.94 3.77 5.12
CA TRP A 141 -5.76 4.50 4.70
C TRP A 141 -5.84 4.88 3.22
N TRP A 142 -5.24 6.01 2.88
CA TRP A 142 -4.76 6.32 1.54
C TRP A 142 -3.42 7.05 1.66
N VAL A 143 -2.37 6.43 1.12
CA VAL A 143 -1.00 6.92 1.22
C VAL A 143 -0.36 6.94 -0.16
N GLY A 144 0.56 7.87 -0.39
CA GLY A 144 1.18 8.02 -1.70
C GLY A 144 1.98 9.30 -1.87
N TRP A 145 2.24 9.63 -3.12
CA TRP A 145 2.74 10.93 -3.54
C TRP A 145 2.13 11.36 -4.87
N VAL A 146 2.13 12.67 -5.09
CA VAL A 146 1.79 13.32 -6.36
C VAL A 146 3.06 13.93 -6.93
N GLU A 147 3.37 13.62 -8.19
CA GLU A 147 4.39 14.30 -8.98
C GLU A 147 3.69 15.35 -9.84
N LYS A 148 4.03 16.63 -9.68
CA LYS A 148 3.47 17.74 -10.45
C LYS A 148 4.59 18.68 -10.86
N GLU A 149 4.78 18.86 -12.17
CA GLU A 149 5.91 19.62 -12.73
C GLU A 149 7.26 19.18 -12.15
N THR A 150 7.93 20.05 -11.37
CA THR A 150 9.21 19.76 -10.69
C THR A 150 9.04 19.41 -9.21
N GLU A 151 7.81 19.40 -8.70
CA GLU A 151 7.49 19.23 -7.28
C GLU A 151 6.91 17.84 -7.00
N VAL A 152 7.09 17.41 -5.75
CA VAL A 152 6.62 16.11 -5.26
C VAL A 152 5.95 16.31 -3.91
N TYR A 153 4.70 15.88 -3.83
CA TYR A 153 3.85 16.04 -2.66
C TYR A 153 3.54 14.69 -2.05
N PHE A 154 4.12 14.38 -0.89
CA PHE A 154 3.84 13.14 -0.16
C PHE A 154 2.61 13.31 0.72
N PHE A 155 1.78 12.27 0.80
CA PHE A 155 0.61 12.27 1.68
C PHE A 155 0.40 10.91 2.35
N ALA A 156 -0.17 10.97 3.55
CA ALA A 156 -0.65 9.80 4.26
C ALA A 156 -1.89 10.18 5.07
N PHE A 157 -3.06 9.81 4.55
CA PHE A 157 -4.34 10.03 5.19
C PHE A 157 -4.84 8.73 5.82
N ASN A 158 -5.34 8.82 7.05
CA ASN A 158 -6.10 7.76 7.68
C ASN A 158 -7.29 8.30 8.46
N MET A 159 -8.29 7.45 8.63
CA MET A 159 -9.49 7.78 9.39
C MET A 159 -10.13 6.53 9.99
N ASP A 160 -10.87 6.77 11.07
CA ASP A 160 -11.71 5.78 11.72
C ASP A 160 -12.89 5.36 10.83
N ILE A 161 -13.18 4.05 10.82
CA ILE A 161 -14.26 3.43 10.07
C ILE A 161 -15.08 2.53 11.01
N ASP A 162 -16.24 3.06 11.39
CA ASP A 162 -17.32 2.39 12.13
C ASP A 162 -18.51 2.02 11.22
N ASN A 163 -18.52 2.51 9.97
CA ASN A 163 -19.53 2.26 8.96
C ASN A 163 -18.89 2.25 7.56
N GLU A 164 -19.22 1.24 6.76
CA GLU A 164 -18.71 1.07 5.41
C GLU A 164 -19.02 2.28 4.49
N SER A 165 -20.12 3.00 4.74
CA SER A 165 -20.47 4.22 4.00
C SER A 165 -19.43 5.33 4.11
N LYS A 166 -18.59 5.32 5.15
CA LYS A 166 -17.46 6.26 5.32
C LYS A 166 -16.25 5.88 4.48
N LEU A 167 -16.14 4.65 3.98
CA LEU A 167 -14.95 4.16 3.28
C LEU A 167 -14.53 5.02 2.06
N PRO A 168 -15.45 5.55 1.24
CA PRO A 168 -15.09 6.46 0.15
C PRO A 168 -14.39 7.74 0.62
N LEU A 169 -14.66 8.20 1.86
CA LEU A 169 -14.09 9.44 2.40
C LEU A 169 -12.56 9.39 2.53
N ARG A 170 -11.98 8.19 2.65
CA ARG A 170 -10.51 8.00 2.70
C ARG A 170 -9.77 8.59 1.49
N LYS A 171 -10.46 8.69 0.34
CA LYS A 171 -9.94 9.31 -0.87
C LYS A 171 -10.50 10.72 -1.05
N SER A 172 -11.81 10.91 -0.88
CA SER A 172 -12.43 12.20 -1.22
C SER A 172 -11.95 13.36 -0.33
N ILE A 173 -11.69 13.13 0.96
CA ILE A 173 -11.20 14.18 1.87
C ILE A 173 -9.80 14.68 1.46
N PRO A 174 -8.77 13.83 1.43
CA PRO A 174 -7.43 14.26 1.03
C PRO A 174 -7.37 14.75 -0.43
N THR A 175 -8.21 14.22 -1.33
CA THR A 175 -8.33 14.76 -2.70
C THR A 175 -8.78 16.22 -2.68
N LYS A 176 -9.86 16.54 -1.94
CA LYS A 176 -10.34 17.92 -1.81
C LYS A 176 -9.33 18.87 -1.17
N ILE A 177 -8.54 18.38 -0.21
CA ILE A 177 -7.44 19.16 0.38
C ILE A 177 -6.38 19.44 -0.69
N MET A 178 -5.96 18.43 -1.44
CA MET A 178 -4.98 18.62 -2.52
C MET A 178 -5.51 19.54 -3.64
N GLU A 179 -6.81 19.49 -3.96
CA GLU A 179 -7.46 20.44 -4.88
C GLU A 179 -7.42 21.87 -4.35
N SER A 180 -7.76 22.09 -3.07
CA SER A 180 -7.73 23.45 -2.48
C SER A 180 -6.32 24.03 -2.40
N GLU A 181 -5.30 23.18 -2.27
CA GLU A 181 -3.88 23.56 -2.31
C GLU A 181 -3.32 23.64 -3.75
N GLY A 182 -4.15 23.37 -4.77
CA GLY A 182 -3.72 23.39 -6.18
C GLY A 182 -2.70 22.31 -6.55
N ILE A 183 -2.61 21.23 -5.78
CA ILE A 183 -1.69 20.09 -6.01
C ILE A 183 -2.25 19.18 -7.11
N ILE A 184 -3.56 18.93 -7.09
CA ILE A 184 -4.29 18.16 -8.10
C ILE A 184 -5.50 18.95 -8.58
N GLY A 185 -6.01 18.61 -9.75
CA GLY A 185 -7.04 19.40 -10.43
C GLY A 185 -6.43 20.57 -11.22
N GLY A 186 -7.20 21.07 -12.18
CA GLY A 186 -6.88 22.22 -13.03
C GLY A 186 -8.02 23.22 -12.98
#